data_AF-A0A2M8DXE3-F1
#
_entry.id   AF-A0A2M8DXE3-F1
#
_cell.length_a   1.000
_cell.length_b   1.000
_cell.length_c   1.000
_cell.angle_alpha   90.00
_cell.angle_beta   90.00
_cell.angle_gamma   90.00
#
_symmetry.space_group_name_H-M   'P 1'
#
loop_
_entity.id
_entity.type
_entity.pdbx_description
1 polymer ?
#
loop_
_entity_poly.entity_id
_entity_poly.type
_entity_poly.pdbx_seq_one_letter_code
_entity_poly.pdbx_strand_id
1 'polypeptide(L)' 'MPSVETVSALERRLNASIPQQAISGQVAARLKHFGRTAKIAGFRPGKIPTKILDQYFGAQARQEA' A
#
# COMPACT_ATOMS: atom_id res chain seq x y z
N MET A 1 13.40 -13.05 -8.71
CA MET A 1 13.66 -14.26 -7.89
C MET A 1 14.31 -13.79 -6.60
N PRO A 2 13.79 -14.12 -5.41
CA PRO A 2 14.44 -13.75 -4.16
C PRO A 2 15.71 -14.60 -3.98
N SER A 3 16.87 -13.95 -3.86
CA SER A 3 18.13 -14.62 -3.53
C SER A 3 18.36 -14.57 -2.02
N VAL A 4 18.70 -15.72 -1.44
CA VAL A 4 19.06 -15.85 -0.02
C VAL A 4 20.58 -15.95 0.04
N GLU A 5 21.23 -14.93 0.56
CA GLU A 5 22.68 -14.92 0.79
C GLU A 5 22.95 -15.25 2.26
N THR A 6 23.69 -16.33 2.51
CA THR A 6 24.20 -16.70 3.83
C THR A 6 25.45 -15.88 4.15
N VAL A 7 25.34 -14.97 5.12
CA VAL A 7 26.41 -14.02 5.48
C VAL A 7 27.26 -14.55 6.65
N SER A 8 26.67 -15.39 7.53
CA SER A 8 27.37 -16.06 8.64
C SER A 8 26.61 -17.31 9.12
N ALA A 9 27.16 -18.07 10.08
CA ALA A 9 26.55 -19.29 10.64
C ALA A 9 25.15 -19.07 11.25
N LEU A 10 24.82 -17.83 11.65
CA LEU A 10 23.54 -17.46 12.26
C LEU A 10 22.74 -16.40 11.49
N GLU A 11 23.34 -15.75 10.48
CA GLU A 11 22.74 -14.62 9.78
C GLU A 11 22.46 -14.97 8.31
N ARG A 12 21.20 -14.79 7.89
CA ARG A 12 20.76 -14.93 6.51
C ARG A 12 20.21 -13.60 6.03
N ARG A 13 20.71 -13.11 4.89
CA ARG A 13 20.20 -11.92 4.23
C ARG A 13 19.30 -12.35 3.07
N LEU A 14 18.06 -11.87 3.09
CA LEU A 14 17.07 -12.12 2.05
C LEU A 14 16.93 -10.86 1.18
N ASN A 15 17.33 -10.96 -0.09
CA ASN A 15 17.12 -9.89 -1.06
C ASN A 15 15.93 -10.26 -1.94
N ALA A 16 14.76 -9.67 -1.66
CA ALA A 16 13.55 -9.86 -2.45
C ALA A 16 13.30 -8.62 -3.33
N SER A 17 13.03 -8.85 -4.62
CA SER A 17 12.60 -7.80 -5.55
C SER A 17 11.11 -8.00 -5.84
N ILE A 18 10.31 -6.97 -5.56
CA ILE A 18 8.86 -6.97 -5.73
C ILE A 18 8.52 -6.11 -6.96
N PRO A 19 7.75 -6.64 -7.93
CA PRO A 19 7.30 -5.85 -9.08
C PRO A 19 6.40 -4.70 -8.65
N GLN A 20 6.68 -3.48 -9.15
CA GLN A 20 5.92 -2.29 -8.79
C GLN A 20 4.45 -2.33 -9.22
N GLN A 21 4.12 -3.11 -10.27
CA GLN A 21 2.73 -3.32 -10.70
C GLN A 21 1.88 -4.07 -9.67
N ALA A 22 2.49 -4.98 -8.89
CA ALA A 22 1.78 -5.68 -7.83
C ALA A 22 1.40 -4.71 -6.70
N ILE A 23 2.34 -3.83 -6.33
CA ILE A 23 2.14 -2.82 -5.28
C ILE A 23 1.06 -1.81 -5.71
N SER A 24 1.11 -1.30 -6.95
CA SER A 24 0.13 -0.31 -7.41
C SER A 24 -1.31 -0.86 -7.43
N GLY A 25 -1.48 -2.13 -7.80
CA GLY A 25 -2.78 -2.80 -7.74
C GLY A 25 -3.33 -2.93 -6.32
N GLN A 26 -2.48 -3.32 -5.36
CA GLN A 26 -2.86 -3.44 -3.95
C GLN A 26 -3.21 -2.08 -3.33
N VAL A 27 -2.41 -1.05 -3.61
CA VAL A 27 -2.68 0.33 -3.16
C VAL A 27 -4.03 0.81 -3.68
N ALA A 28 -4.35 0.57 -4.96
CA ALA A 28 -5.64 0.96 -5.53
C ALA A 28 -6.84 0.22 -4.89
N ALA A 29 -6.68 -1.07 -4.60
CA ALA A 29 -7.70 -1.85 -3.90
C ALA A 29 -7.91 -1.32 -2.47
N ARG A 30 -6.82 -0.96 -1.78
CA ARG A 30 -6.87 -0.41 -0.43
C ARG A 30 -7.51 0.97 -0.38
N LEU A 31 -7.16 1.85 -1.31
CA LEU A 31 -7.82 3.15 -1.47
C LEU A 31 -9.34 2.97 -1.70
N LYS A 32 -9.78 2.02 -2.53
CA LYS A 32 -11.23 1.76 -2.67
C LYS A 32 -11.89 1.33 -1.37
N HIS A 33 -11.20 0.56 -0.53
CA HIS A 33 -11.71 0.17 0.78
C HIS A 33 -11.85 1.39 1.71
N PHE A 34 -10.82 2.24 1.76
CA PHE A 34 -10.89 3.49 2.53
C PHE A 34 -12.00 4.40 2.03
N GLY A 35 -12.24 4.50 0.72
CA GLY A 35 -13.30 5.35 0.18
C GLY A 35 -14.71 5.01 0.67
N ARG A 36 -14.95 3.76 1.08
CA ARG A 36 -16.25 3.31 1.63
C ARG A 36 -16.47 3.73 3.08
N THR A 37 -15.41 3.76 3.89
CA THR A 37 -15.50 3.97 5.34
C THR A 37 -14.90 5.29 5.82
N ALA A 38 -14.09 5.95 4.98
CA ALA A 38 -13.40 7.19 5.31
C ALA A 38 -14.39 8.30 5.59
N LYS A 39 -14.11 9.04 6.67
CA LYS A 39 -14.84 10.22 7.08
C LYS A 39 -13.92 11.41 6.88
N ILE A 40 -14.21 12.22 5.86
CA ILE A 40 -13.50 13.47 5.58
C ILE A 40 -14.51 14.59 5.70
N ALA A 41 -14.16 15.65 6.44
CA ALA A 41 -15.02 16.82 6.58
C ALA A 41 -15.38 17.39 5.20
N GLY A 42 -16.66 17.71 4.99
CA GLY A 42 -17.18 18.22 3.72
C GLY A 42 -17.62 17.15 2.70
N PHE A 43 -17.35 15.86 2.95
CA PHE A 43 -17.77 14.78 2.06
C PHE A 43 -18.62 13.73 2.77
N ARG A 44 -19.66 13.24 2.09
CA ARG A 44 -20.45 12.11 2.56
C ARG A 44 -19.61 10.82 2.44
N PRO A 45 -19.56 9.96 3.47
CA PRO A 45 -18.89 8.66 3.38
C PRO A 45 -19.35 7.87 2.15
N GLY A 46 -18.41 7.27 1.41
CA GLY A 46 -18.68 6.57 0.16
C GLY A 46 -18.79 7.45 -1.10
N LYS A 47 -18.78 8.79 -0.97
CA LYS A 47 -18.84 9.74 -2.10
C LYS A 47 -17.69 10.76 -2.07
N ILE A 48 -16.49 10.29 -1.70
CA ILE A 48 -15.27 11.10 -1.69
C ILE A 48 -14.55 10.94 -3.04
N PRO A 49 -14.13 12.04 -3.70
CA PRO A 49 -13.31 11.97 -4.91
C PRO A 49 -11.97 11.26 -4.68
N THR A 50 -11.53 10.48 -5.68
CA THR A 50 -10.27 9.71 -5.62
C THR A 50 -9.03 10.57 -5.37
N LYS A 51 -8.97 11.78 -5.93
CA LYS A 51 -7.85 12.71 -5.70
C LYS A 51 -7.70 13.12 -4.24
N ILE A 52 -8.82 13.40 -3.57
CA ILE A 52 -8.82 13.74 -2.14
C ILE A 52 -8.46 12.50 -1.33
N LEU A 53 -9.03 11.35 -1.68
CA LEU A 53 -8.74 10.11 -0.98
C LEU A 53 -7.26 9.73 -1.04
N ASP A 54 -6.61 9.92 -2.19
CA ASP A 54 -5.17 9.67 -2.36
C ASP A 54 -4.31 10.67 -1.58
N GLN A 55 -4.71 11.94 -1.47
CA GLN A 55 -4.01 12.91 -0.63
C GLN A 55 -4.03 12.55 0.86
N TYR A 56 -5.17 12.09 1.38
CA TYR A 56 -5.32 11.79 2.81
C TYR A 56 -4.84 10.38 3.17
N PHE A 57 -5.15 9.38 2.32
CA PHE A 57 -4.91 7.97 2.63
C PHE A 57 -3.88 7.31 1.71
N GLY A 58 -3.30 8.02 0.74
CA GLY A 58 -2.34 7.43 -0.21
C GLY A 58 -1.05 6.95 0.44
N ALA A 59 -0.52 7.69 1.41
CA ALA A 59 0.66 7.27 2.17
C ALA A 59 0.36 6.02 3.03
N GLN A 60 -0.77 6.03 3.74
CA GLN A 60 -1.20 4.89 4.56
C GLN A 60 -1.50 3.65 3.70
N ALA A 61 -2.16 3.82 2.55
CA ALA A 61 -2.43 2.73 1.61
C ALA A 61 -1.16 2.11 1.02
N ARG A 62 -0.04 2.85 0.95
CA ARG A 62 1.27 2.31 0.52
C ARG A 62 2.03 1.61 1.64
N GLN A 63 1.80 1.98 2.89
CA GLN A 63 2.44 1.33 4.05
C GLN A 63 1.77 0.01 4.43
N GLU A 64 0.48 -0.13 4.15
CA GLU A 64 -0.30 -1.34 4.39
C GLU A 64 -0.31 -2.32 3.20
N ALA A 65 0.38 -1.99 2.10
CA ALA A 65 0.44 -2.77 0.85
C ALA A 65 1.72 -3.62 0.73
#